data_AF-C9LY28-F1
#
_entry.id   AF-C9LY28-F1
#
_cell.length_a   1.000
_cell.length_b   1.000
_cell.length_c   1.000
_cell.angle_alpha   90.00
_cell.angle_beta   90.00
_cell.angle_gamma   90.00
#
_symmetry.space_group_name_H-M   'P 1'
#
loop_
_entity.id
_entity.type
_entity.pdbx_description
1 polymer ?
#
loop_
_entity_poly.entity_id
_entity_poly.type
_entity_poly.pdbx_seq_one_letter_code
_entity_poly.pdbx_strand_id
1 'polypeptide(L)'
;MLMWREMKEVMRALSSCYAELVRVSEAKHKALAAMDLKAIERAVKEEERFAAEIERLETRRKAALRVMAEKEAGIRPTMKMRELLAQCPDRRIAGELAALHEELDRRMKEVERFGERNTLLAEGALAAVTANLNRIGGTAAGASYGAGGKESVTRERRFDFKA
;
A
#
# COMPACT_ATOMS: atom_id res chain seq x y z
N MET A 1 -37.81 -4.57 5.72
CA MET A 1 -37.03 -3.85 6.77
C MET A 1 -35.80 -4.61 7.28
N LEU A 2 -35.87 -5.92 7.60
CA LEU A 2 -34.69 -6.69 8.07
C LEU A 2 -33.47 -6.61 7.14
N MET A 3 -33.68 -6.67 5.82
CA MET A 3 -32.59 -6.64 4.83
C MET A 3 -31.87 -5.29 4.75
N TRP A 4 -32.60 -4.18 4.93
CA TRP A 4 -32.02 -2.84 5.01
C TRP A 4 -31.19 -2.65 6.28
N ARG A 5 -31.56 -3.33 7.37
CA ARG A 5 -30.75 -3.37 8.61
C ARG A 5 -29.47 -4.18 8.40
N GLU A 6 -29.55 -5.35 7.78
CA GLU A 6 -28.37 -6.16 7.42
C GLU A 6 -27.39 -5.36 6.55
N MET A 7 -27.87 -4.71 5.48
CA MET A 7 -27.04 -3.84 4.64
C MET A 7 -26.35 -2.75 5.46
N LYS A 8 -27.08 -2.11 6.38
CA LYS A 8 -26.53 -1.09 7.27
C LYS A 8 -25.45 -1.64 8.21
N GLU A 9 -25.67 -2.82 8.77
CA GLU A 9 -24.68 -3.48 9.64
C GLU A 9 -23.41 -3.82 8.88
N VAL A 10 -23.52 -4.38 7.68
CA VAL A 10 -22.36 -4.67 6.83
C VAL A 10 -21.62 -3.38 6.46
N MET A 11 -22.33 -2.33 6.06
CA MET A 11 -21.72 -1.02 5.74
C MET A 11 -21.01 -0.40 6.95
N ARG A 12 -21.59 -0.53 8.15
CA ARG A 12 -20.97 -0.06 9.40
C ARG A 12 -19.70 -0.86 9.72
N ALA A 13 -19.74 -2.17 9.57
CA ALA A 13 -18.58 -3.03 9.80
C ALA A 13 -17.44 -2.71 8.80
N LEU A 14 -17.76 -2.51 7.52
CA LEU A 14 -16.80 -2.08 6.50
C LEU A 14 -16.16 -0.74 6.88
N SER A 15 -16.99 0.25 7.21
CA SER A 15 -16.50 1.56 7.64
C SER A 15 -15.57 1.43 8.84
N SER A 16 -15.92 0.61 9.84
CA SER A 16 -15.06 0.37 11.01
C SER A 16 -13.73 -0.28 10.64
N CYS A 17 -13.71 -1.29 9.76
CA CYS A 17 -12.48 -1.92 9.31
C CYS A 17 -11.56 -0.93 8.60
N TYR A 18 -12.12 -0.08 7.73
CA TYR A 18 -11.33 0.96 7.07
C TYR A 18 -10.79 2.02 8.05
N ALA A 19 -11.51 2.35 9.13
CA ALA A 19 -10.97 3.25 10.15
C ALA A 19 -9.78 2.64 10.89
N GLU A 20 -9.84 1.36 11.25
CA GLU A 20 -8.69 0.69 11.85
C GLU A 20 -7.54 0.56 10.84
N LEU A 21 -7.84 0.31 9.57
CA LEU A 21 -6.83 0.26 8.51
C LEU A 21 -6.11 1.60 8.35
N VAL A 22 -6.82 2.74 8.40
CA VAL A 22 -6.20 4.08 8.42
C VAL A 22 -5.19 4.20 9.57
N ARG A 23 -5.56 3.76 10.78
CA ARG A 23 -4.65 3.81 11.95
C ARG A 23 -3.43 2.93 11.76
N VAL A 24 -3.59 1.73 11.21
CA VAL A 24 -2.47 0.83 10.91
C VAL A 24 -1.56 1.44 9.84
N SER A 25 -2.11 2.00 8.77
CA SER A 25 -1.33 2.63 7.71
C SER A 25 -0.59 3.89 8.19
N GLU A 26 -1.16 4.65 9.13
CA GLU A 26 -0.47 5.74 9.82
C GLU A 26 0.67 5.21 10.72
N ALA A 27 0.43 4.13 11.47
CA ALA A 27 1.46 3.50 12.29
C ALA A 27 2.62 2.97 11.42
N LYS A 28 2.31 2.35 10.27
CA LYS A 28 3.29 1.93 9.26
C LYS A 28 4.10 3.10 8.73
N HIS A 29 3.45 4.24 8.48
CA HIS A 29 4.13 5.46 8.05
C HIS A 29 5.19 5.92 9.06
N LYS A 30 4.81 5.97 10.35
CA LYS A 30 5.73 6.33 11.44
C LYS A 30 6.88 5.32 11.57
N ALA A 31 6.59 4.03 11.45
CA ALA A 31 7.59 2.98 11.52
C ALA A 31 8.59 3.04 10.34
N LEU A 32 8.11 3.32 9.13
CA LEU A 32 8.95 3.54 7.94
C LEU A 32 9.86 4.75 8.11
N ALA A 33 9.32 5.88 8.58
CA ALA A 33 10.11 7.08 8.84
C ALA A 33 11.20 6.85 9.91
N ALA A 34 10.94 6.00 10.89
CA ALA A 34 11.90 5.62 11.93
C ALA A 34 12.82 4.43 11.55
N MET A 35 12.62 3.82 10.38
CA MET A 35 13.28 2.58 9.95
C MET A 35 13.15 1.41 10.96
N ASP A 36 12.05 1.35 11.72
CA ASP A 36 11.77 0.27 12.67
C ASP A 36 11.18 -0.94 11.93
N LEU A 37 12.06 -1.85 11.50
CA LEU A 37 11.68 -3.06 10.75
C LEU A 37 10.66 -3.94 11.49
N LYS A 38 10.74 -4.04 12.83
CA LYS A 38 9.80 -4.85 13.60
C LYS A 38 8.42 -4.21 13.65
N ALA A 39 8.35 -2.89 13.78
CA ALA A 39 7.07 -2.18 13.73
C ALA A 39 6.46 -2.20 12.33
N ILE A 40 7.27 -2.10 11.27
CA ILE A 40 6.82 -2.25 9.88
C ILE A 40 6.20 -3.63 9.66
N GLU A 41 6.89 -4.71 10.07
CA GLU A 41 6.40 -6.08 9.92
C GLU A 41 5.06 -6.30 10.65
N ARG A 42 4.94 -5.80 11.88
CA ARG A 42 3.68 -5.88 12.64
C ARG A 42 2.55 -5.14 11.91
N ALA A 43 2.83 -3.94 11.41
CA ALA A 43 1.82 -3.15 10.69
C ALA A 43 1.36 -3.86 9.41
N VAL A 44 2.27 -4.45 8.64
CA VAL A 44 1.94 -5.21 7.43
C VAL A 44 1.02 -6.40 7.74
N LYS A 45 1.32 -7.18 8.78
CA LYS A 45 0.46 -8.31 9.20
C LYS A 45 -0.95 -7.87 9.60
N GLU A 46 -1.08 -6.72 10.27
CA GLU A 46 -2.39 -6.16 10.60
C GLU A 46 -3.12 -5.66 9.34
N GLU A 47 -2.43 -5.02 8.38
CA GLU A 47 -3.02 -4.63 7.08
C GLU A 47 -3.56 -5.85 6.33
N GLU A 48 -2.82 -6.95 6.28
CA GLU A 48 -3.26 -8.22 5.66
C GLU A 48 -4.52 -8.78 6.34
N ARG A 49 -4.56 -8.75 7.69
CA ARG A 49 -5.73 -9.19 8.45
C ARG A 49 -6.96 -8.34 8.12
N PHE A 50 -6.81 -7.02 8.05
CA PHE A 50 -7.91 -6.12 7.72
C PHE A 50 -8.34 -6.26 6.24
N ALA A 51 -7.41 -6.49 5.32
CA ALA A 51 -7.74 -6.75 3.92
C ALA A 51 -8.62 -8.01 3.77
N ALA A 52 -8.27 -9.10 4.45
CA ALA A 52 -9.07 -10.32 4.45
C ALA A 52 -10.47 -10.11 5.04
N GLU A 53 -10.58 -9.35 6.13
CA GLU A 53 -11.88 -9.03 6.74
C GLU A 53 -12.74 -8.13 5.84
N ILE A 54 -12.13 -7.14 5.18
CA ILE A 54 -12.81 -6.28 4.20
C ILE A 54 -13.35 -7.11 3.04
N GLU A 55 -12.57 -8.06 2.51
CA GLU A 55 -13.01 -8.96 1.44
C GLU A 55 -14.22 -9.81 1.87
N ARG A 56 -14.18 -10.35 3.08
CA ARG A 56 -15.31 -11.10 3.67
C ARG A 56 -16.57 -10.23 3.78
N LEU A 57 -16.42 -9.00 4.28
CA LEU A 57 -17.53 -8.06 4.44
C LEU A 57 -18.08 -7.58 3.11
N GLU A 58 -17.25 -7.34 2.09
CA GLU A 58 -17.67 -7.00 0.73
C GLU A 58 -18.46 -8.14 0.08
N THR A 59 -18.04 -9.39 0.30
CA THR A 59 -18.79 -10.57 -0.13
C THR A 59 -20.17 -10.60 0.53
N ARG A 60 -20.24 -10.31 1.83
CA ARG A 60 -21.51 -10.22 2.57
C ARG A 60 -22.39 -9.06 2.08
N ARG A 61 -21.80 -7.90 1.75
CA ARG A 61 -22.49 -6.73 1.19
C ARG A 61 -23.14 -7.07 -0.16
N LYS A 62 -22.38 -7.73 -1.04
CA LYS A 62 -22.86 -8.18 -2.35
C LYS A 62 -23.98 -9.21 -2.22
N ALA A 63 -23.86 -10.15 -1.28
CA ALA A 63 -24.91 -11.12 -1.00
C ALA A 63 -26.21 -10.43 -0.50
N ALA A 64 -26.09 -9.50 0.45
CA ALA A 64 -27.23 -8.71 0.93
C ALA A 64 -27.92 -7.95 -0.21
N LEU A 65 -27.14 -7.33 -1.12
CA LEU A 65 -27.69 -6.63 -2.28
C LEU A 65 -28.43 -7.56 -3.26
N ARG A 66 -27.93 -8.78 -3.48
CA ARG A 66 -28.61 -9.78 -4.32
C ARG A 66 -29.96 -10.17 -3.73
N VAL A 67 -29.99 -10.47 -2.43
CA VAL A 67 -31.25 -10.81 -1.73
C VAL A 67 -32.24 -9.64 -1.78
N MET A 68 -31.77 -8.40 -1.74
CA MET A 68 -32.60 -7.20 -1.94
C MET A 68 -33.16 -7.11 -3.36
N ALA A 69 -32.35 -7.36 -4.38
CA ALA A 69 -32.78 -7.36 -5.77
C ALA A 69 -33.83 -8.44 -6.09
N GLU A 70 -33.76 -9.61 -5.42
CA GLU A 70 -34.74 -10.69 -5.60
C GLU A 70 -36.12 -10.38 -5.03
N LYS A 71 -36.20 -9.54 -3.98
CA LYS A 71 -37.45 -9.31 -3.23
C LYS A 71 -38.11 -7.97 -3.51
N GLU A 72 -37.38 -6.99 -4.02
CA GLU A 72 -37.88 -5.62 -4.20
C GLU A 72 -37.78 -5.22 -5.67
N ALA A 73 -38.94 -5.13 -6.33
CA ALA A 73 -39.04 -4.73 -7.73
C ALA A 73 -38.50 -3.30 -7.88
N GLY A 74 -37.33 -3.17 -8.50
CA GLY A 74 -36.63 -1.89 -8.69
C GLY A 74 -35.18 -1.90 -8.23
N ILE A 75 -34.76 -2.86 -7.40
CA ILE A 75 -33.35 -3.01 -7.00
C ILE A 75 -32.63 -3.94 -7.97
N ARG A 76 -31.46 -3.51 -8.47
CA ARG A 76 -30.59 -4.36 -9.31
C ARG A 76 -29.27 -4.62 -8.59
N PRO A 77 -28.64 -5.80 -8.78
CA PRO A 77 -27.36 -6.13 -8.15
C PRO A 77 -26.19 -5.21 -8.56
N THR A 78 -26.35 -4.48 -9.66
CA THR A 78 -25.35 -3.56 -10.22
C THR A 78 -25.65 -2.08 -9.94
N MET A 79 -26.71 -1.77 -9.19
CA MET A 79 -27.06 -0.39 -8.85
C MET A 79 -25.99 0.27 -8.01
N LYS A 80 -25.80 1.57 -8.24
CA LYS A 80 -24.94 2.39 -7.37
C LYS A 80 -25.59 2.57 -6.01
N MET A 81 -24.79 2.78 -4.97
CA MET A 81 -25.29 2.99 -3.60
C MET A 81 -26.32 4.13 -3.52
N ARG A 82 -26.10 5.24 -4.23
CA ARG A 82 -27.06 6.37 -4.28
C ARG A 82 -28.42 5.97 -4.86
N GLU A 83 -28.44 5.13 -5.89
CA GLU A 83 -29.67 4.65 -6.52
C GLU A 83 -30.40 3.67 -5.59
N LEU A 84 -29.65 2.80 -4.91
CA LEU A 84 -30.17 1.89 -3.89
C LEU A 84 -30.86 2.68 -2.76
N LEU A 85 -30.23 3.74 -2.25
CA LEU A 85 -30.80 4.55 -1.16
C LEU A 85 -32.11 5.24 -1.54
N ALA A 86 -32.29 5.59 -2.82
CA ALA A 86 -33.55 6.18 -3.29
C ALA A 86 -34.72 5.20 -3.22
N GLN A 87 -34.46 3.89 -3.28
CA GLN A 87 -35.46 2.82 -3.15
C GLN A 87 -35.75 2.46 -1.69
N CYS A 88 -35.01 3.04 -0.72
CA CYS A 88 -35.22 2.73 0.68
C CYS A 88 -36.51 3.39 1.20
N PRO A 89 -37.50 2.62 1.68
CA PRO A 89 -38.76 3.18 2.16
C PRO A 89 -38.60 3.95 3.48
N ASP A 90 -37.58 3.63 4.27
CA ASP A 90 -37.28 4.27 5.55
C ASP A 90 -36.21 5.36 5.36
N ARG A 91 -36.64 6.62 5.43
CA ARG A 91 -35.76 7.79 5.25
C ARG A 91 -34.66 7.89 6.31
N ARG A 92 -34.88 7.40 7.53
CA ARG A 92 -33.86 7.39 8.58
C ARG A 92 -32.76 6.38 8.25
N ILE A 93 -33.13 5.17 7.85
CA ILE A 93 -32.15 4.15 7.43
C ILE A 93 -31.39 4.61 6.19
N ALA A 94 -32.08 5.23 5.22
CA ALA A 94 -31.45 5.80 4.04
C ALA A 94 -30.41 6.88 4.40
N GLY A 95 -30.74 7.78 5.32
CA GLY A 95 -29.81 8.82 5.79
C GLY A 95 -28.60 8.23 6.53
N GLU A 96 -28.81 7.26 7.42
CA GLU A 96 -27.72 6.57 8.12
C GLU A 96 -26.78 5.83 7.15
N LEU A 97 -27.33 5.14 6.14
CA LEU A 97 -26.53 4.47 5.11
C LEU A 97 -25.79 5.46 4.20
N ALA A 98 -26.39 6.59 3.85
CA ALA A 98 -25.73 7.65 3.08
C ALA A 98 -24.50 8.17 3.83
N ALA A 99 -24.65 8.50 5.12
CA ALA A 99 -23.55 8.96 5.95
C ALA A 99 -22.44 7.89 6.08
N LEU A 100 -22.82 6.62 6.27
CA LEU A 100 -21.86 5.51 6.30
C LEU A 100 -21.11 5.34 4.98
N HIS A 101 -21.77 5.52 3.84
CA HIS A 101 -21.15 5.43 2.52
C HIS A 101 -20.15 6.57 2.30
N GLU A 102 -20.50 7.80 2.67
CA GLU A 102 -19.59 8.96 2.57
C GLU A 102 -18.39 8.82 3.51
N GLU A 103 -18.61 8.33 4.73
CA GLU A 103 -17.53 8.03 5.67
C GLU A 103 -16.59 6.93 5.14
N LEU A 104 -17.15 5.86 4.57
CA LEU A 104 -16.37 4.80 3.94
C LEU A 104 -15.53 5.33 2.76
N ASP A 105 -16.12 6.16 1.88
CA ASP A 105 -15.41 6.79 0.76
C ASP A 105 -14.25 7.66 1.21
N ARG A 106 -14.45 8.45 2.28
CA ARG A 106 -13.37 9.25 2.89
C ARG A 106 -12.25 8.36 3.43
N ARG A 107 -12.57 7.31 4.18
CA ARG A 107 -11.57 6.40 4.77
C ARG A 107 -10.80 5.64 3.71
N MET A 108 -11.46 5.17 2.64
CA MET A 108 -10.78 4.52 1.51
C MET A 108 -9.72 5.43 0.89
N LYS A 109 -10.07 6.70 0.62
CA LYS A 109 -9.13 7.70 0.10
C LYS A 109 -7.97 7.98 1.06
N GLU A 110 -8.21 7.96 2.37
CA GLU A 110 -7.15 8.12 3.36
C GLU A 110 -6.18 6.93 3.36
N VAL A 111 -6.69 5.70 3.30
CA VAL A 111 -5.86 4.49 3.17
C VAL A 111 -5.02 4.54 1.90
N GLU A 112 -5.61 4.92 0.76
CA GLU A 112 -4.88 5.07 -0.52
C GLU A 112 -3.73 6.07 -0.39
N ARG A 113 -4.01 7.25 0.18
CA ARG A 113 -2.99 8.30 0.40
C ARG A 113 -1.85 7.82 1.31
N PHE A 114 -2.17 7.10 2.38
CA PHE A 114 -1.13 6.51 3.23
C PHE A 114 -0.34 5.42 2.50
N GLY A 115 -1.01 4.61 1.68
CA GLY A 115 -0.37 3.62 0.81
C GLY A 115 0.68 4.25 -0.09
N GLU A 116 0.31 5.29 -0.85
CA GLU A 116 1.24 6.04 -1.71
C GLU A 116 2.44 6.60 -0.94
N ARG A 117 2.19 7.27 0.19
CA ARG A 117 3.25 7.85 1.03
C ARG A 117 4.18 6.79 1.62
N ASN A 118 3.63 5.64 2.02
CA ASN A 118 4.39 4.54 2.59
C ASN A 118 5.27 3.86 1.54
N THR A 119 4.77 3.69 0.31
CA THR A 119 5.57 3.21 -0.82
C THR A 119 6.75 4.12 -1.09
N LEU A 120 6.54 5.44 -1.18
CA LEU A 120 7.61 6.41 -1.40
C LEU A 120 8.69 6.36 -0.30
N LEU A 121 8.29 6.24 0.97
CA LEU A 121 9.25 6.11 2.07
C LEU A 121 10.06 4.82 1.99
N ALA A 122 9.41 3.70 1.67
CA ALA A 122 10.07 2.41 1.54
C ALA A 122 11.09 2.40 0.39
N GLU A 123 10.71 2.95 -0.77
CA GLU A 123 11.59 3.11 -1.93
C GLU A 123 12.79 4.01 -1.62
N GLY A 124 12.55 5.15 -0.96
CA GLY A 124 13.62 6.06 -0.53
C GLY A 124 14.60 5.42 0.44
N ALA A 125 14.10 4.64 1.41
CA ALA A 125 14.94 3.90 2.35
C ALA A 125 15.81 2.85 1.62
N LEU A 126 15.23 2.09 0.69
CA LEU A 126 15.95 1.11 -0.14
C LEU A 126 17.01 1.76 -1.02
N ALA A 127 16.71 2.91 -1.63
CA ALA A 127 17.67 3.68 -2.42
C ALA A 127 18.86 4.15 -1.57
N ALA A 128 18.60 4.65 -0.36
CA ALA A 128 19.65 5.07 0.57
C ALA A 128 20.55 3.91 1.02
N VAL A 129 19.96 2.75 1.34
CA VAL A 129 20.72 1.53 1.65
C VAL A 129 21.57 1.10 0.46
N THR A 130 21.01 1.11 -0.75
CA THR A 130 21.72 0.76 -1.99
C THR A 130 22.89 1.69 -2.25
N ALA A 131 22.70 3.01 -2.08
CA ALA A 131 23.77 3.99 -2.22
C ALA A 131 24.90 3.77 -1.21
N ASN A 132 24.56 3.45 0.05
CA ASN A 132 25.55 3.11 1.08
C ASN A 132 26.32 1.83 0.75
N LEU A 133 25.64 0.78 0.27
CA LEU A 133 26.28 -0.45 -0.16
C LEU A 133 27.24 -0.21 -1.34
N ASN A 134 26.83 0.57 -2.33
CA ASN A 134 27.68 0.95 -3.46
C ASN A 134 28.90 1.76 -3.02
N ARG A 135 28.76 2.65 -2.04
CA ARG A 135 29.88 3.41 -1.45
C ARG A 135 30.86 2.49 -0.72
N ILE A 136 30.36 1.51 0.05
CA ILE A 136 31.21 0.54 0.77
C ILE A 136 31.91 -0.41 -0.22
N GLY A 137 31.19 -0.90 -1.22
CA GLY A 137 31.75 -1.76 -2.28
C GLY A 137 32.73 -1.03 -3.21
N GLY A 138 32.58 0.28 -3.40
CA GLY A 138 33.44 1.13 -4.22
C GLY A 138 34.77 1.53 -3.59
N THR A 139 35.01 1.25 -2.29
CA THR A 139 36.28 1.55 -1.61
C THR A 139 37.32 0.43 -1.64
N ALA A 140 37.06 -0.69 -2.33
CA ALA A 140 37.99 -1.82 -2.44
C ALA A 140 38.88 -1.81 -3.71
N ALA A 141 38.90 -0.72 -4.48
CA ALA A 141 39.76 -0.60 -5.66
C ALA A 141 40.43 0.78 -5.73
N GLY A 142 41.31 1.09 -4.77
CA GLY A 142 42.05 2.35 -4.82
C GLY A 142 42.89 2.66 -3.60
N ALA A 143 43.90 1.83 -3.32
CA ALA A 143 45.22 2.22 -2.77
C ALA A 143 45.89 1.01 -2.10
N SER A 144 46.73 0.29 -2.84
CA SER A 144 47.97 -0.24 -2.24
C SER A 144 49.13 0.22 -3.11
N TYR A 145 49.92 1.10 -2.50
CA TYR A 145 51.16 1.67 -2.99
C TYR A 145 52.20 0.57 -3.29
N GLY A 146 53.15 0.90 -4.18
CA GLY A 146 54.16 -0.01 -4.70
C GLY A 146 55.10 -0.60 -3.65
N ALA A 147 55.56 -1.81 -3.95
CA ALA A 147 56.73 -2.43 -3.35
C ALA A 147 57.45 -3.24 -4.45
N GLY A 148 58.60 -2.72 -4.88
CA GLY A 148 59.75 -3.44 -5.45
C GLY A 148 59.52 -4.58 -6.44
N GLY A 149 59.81 -4.32 -7.72
CA GLY A 149 59.96 -5.37 -8.73
C GLY A 149 60.70 -4.89 -9.98
N LYS A 150 62.04 -4.83 -9.88
CA LYS A 150 63.10 -4.69 -10.90
C LYS A 150 62.68 -4.50 -12.38
N GLU A 151 63.09 -3.33 -12.88
CA GLU A 151 63.72 -3.03 -14.17
C GLU A 151 63.82 -4.16 -15.23
N SER A 152 63.31 -3.89 -16.44
CA SER A 152 63.96 -4.34 -17.68
C SER A 152 64.03 -3.18 -18.67
N VAL A 153 65.29 -2.90 -19.03
CA VAL A 153 65.77 -1.75 -19.80
C VAL A 153 65.51 -1.97 -21.29
N THR A 154 65.23 -0.86 -21.98
CA THR A 154 65.49 -0.56 -23.40
C THR A 154 64.77 -1.34 -24.49
N ARG A 155 63.95 -0.60 -25.26
CA ARG A 155 64.21 -0.49 -26.70
C ARG A 155 63.72 0.86 -27.24
N GLU A 156 64.56 1.88 -27.12
CA GLU A 156 64.48 3.04 -27.99
C GLU A 156 64.73 2.60 -29.44
N ARG A 157 63.83 3.01 -30.34
CA ARG A 157 64.04 2.91 -31.78
C ARG A 157 65.11 3.92 -32.18
N ARG A 158 66.24 3.46 -32.72
CA ARG A 158 67.07 4.27 -33.61
C ARG A 158 67.55 3.40 -34.79
N PHE A 159 67.14 3.83 -35.96
CA PHE A 159 67.74 3.47 -37.24
C PHE A 159 69.22 3.84 -37.22
N ASP A 160 70.09 2.95 -37.70
CA ASP A 160 71.21 3.36 -38.55
C ASP A 160 71.72 2.17 -39.38
N PHE A 161 71.92 2.48 -40.65
CA PHE A 161 72.40 1.64 -41.74
C PHE A 161 73.91 1.85 -41.88
N LYS A 162 74.71 0.80 -42.15
CA LYS A 162 75.98 0.92 -42.91
C LYS A 162 76.55 -0.44 -43.35
N ALA A 163 76.80 -0.50 -44.66
CA ALA A 163 77.65 -1.37 -45.49
C ALA A 163 77.48 -2.90 -45.38
#